data_AF-A0A1F7WHJ9-F1
#
_entry.id   AF-A0A1F7WHJ9-F1
#
_cell.length_a   1.000
_cell.length_b   1.000
_cell.length_c   1.000
_cell.angle_alpha   90.00
_cell.angle_beta   90.00
_cell.angle_gamma   90.00
#
_symmetry.space_group_name_H-M   'P 1'
#
loop_
_entity.id
_entity.type
_entity.pdbx_description
1 polymer ?
#
loop_
_entity_poly.entity_id
_entity_poly.type
_entity_poly.pdbx_seq_one_letter_code
_entity_poly.pdbx_strand_id
1 'polypeptide(L)'
;MRKHKGEHPRIGATDVVPFVPVSGVSLKECVVLSNKLARTVSSKLKIPVYMYEASAKRNDRINLADVRKGEYEGLKIEIESNPSRKPDYGPSKMHPTAGAIVIGARKYLIAYNVNLDTKDIKIAKEIAGKIREKDGGLPGVKALGFKVGGYAQISMNLVDFEKTNFDEAYREIEKWAKKFKVGIKSSEVYGMIPMEALVRAVKKSFKAKGFSSEQVLEKRLYE
;
A
#
# COMPACT_ATOMS: atom_id res chain seq x y z
N MET A 1 -14.88 -13.56 9.65
CA MET A 1 -15.20 -12.13 9.87
C MET A 1 -16.11 -11.82 11.05
N ARG A 2 -17.23 -12.52 11.28
CA ARG A 2 -18.22 -12.17 12.34
C ARG A 2 -17.68 -11.94 13.76
N LYS A 3 -16.57 -12.59 14.14
CA LYS A 3 -15.93 -12.45 15.46
C LYS A 3 -14.56 -11.76 15.40
N HIS A 4 -14.09 -11.39 14.20
CA HIS A 4 -12.74 -10.85 14.01
C HIS A 4 -12.69 -9.35 14.37
N LYS A 5 -11.71 -8.99 15.20
CA LYS A 5 -11.38 -7.60 15.55
C LYS A 5 -9.87 -7.41 15.42
N GLY A 6 -9.44 -6.23 15.00
CA GLY A 6 -8.04 -5.86 14.88
C GLY A 6 -7.90 -4.37 14.61
N GLU A 7 -6.72 -3.83 14.86
CA GLU A 7 -6.42 -2.40 14.71
C GLU A 7 -6.39 -1.93 13.24
N HIS A 8 -6.16 -2.86 12.30
CA HIS A 8 -6.11 -2.55 10.88
C HIS A 8 -7.50 -2.65 10.22
N PRO A 9 -7.92 -1.64 9.43
CA PRO A 9 -9.18 -1.66 8.69
C PRO A 9 -9.29 -2.87 7.77
N ARG A 10 -10.45 -3.52 7.78
CA ARG A 10 -10.70 -4.76 7.04
C ARG A 10 -12.17 -4.92 6.63
N ILE A 11 -12.42 -5.55 5.49
CA ILE A 11 -13.76 -5.93 5.02
C ILE A 11 -13.91 -7.44 4.77
N GLY A 12 -12.82 -8.20 4.78
CA GLY A 12 -12.82 -9.62 4.45
C GLY A 12 -11.81 -10.47 5.19
N ALA A 13 -12.02 -11.79 5.16
CA ALA A 13 -11.04 -12.77 5.63
C ALA A 13 -9.78 -12.74 4.76
N THR A 14 -9.96 -12.53 3.46
CA THR A 14 -8.95 -12.00 2.56
C THR A 14 -9.36 -10.58 2.22
N ASP A 15 -8.71 -9.59 2.83
CA ASP A 15 -9.09 -8.19 2.66
C ASP A 15 -8.78 -7.69 1.24
N VAL A 16 -7.57 -7.95 0.77
CA VAL A 16 -7.08 -7.48 -0.53
C VAL A 16 -6.20 -8.52 -1.22
N VAL A 17 -6.37 -8.67 -2.54
CA VAL A 17 -5.51 -9.48 -3.43
C VAL A 17 -4.99 -8.60 -4.57
N PRO A 18 -3.77 -8.06 -4.45
CA PRO A 18 -3.15 -7.26 -5.50
C PRO A 18 -2.40 -8.15 -6.51
N PHE A 19 -2.51 -7.80 -7.79
CA PHE A 19 -1.62 -8.23 -8.85
C PHE A 19 -0.61 -7.12 -9.12
N VAL A 20 0.67 -7.46 -9.07
CA VAL A 20 1.77 -6.51 -9.18
C VAL A 20 2.72 -6.98 -10.27
N PRO A 21 3.04 -6.14 -11.28
CA PRO A 21 4.04 -6.49 -12.28
C PRO A 21 5.43 -6.52 -11.62
N VAL A 22 6.22 -7.56 -11.90
CA VAL A 22 7.58 -7.74 -11.37
C VAL A 22 8.60 -7.77 -12.51
N SER A 23 8.50 -8.77 -13.39
CA SER A 23 9.38 -8.89 -14.57
C SER A 23 8.61 -9.50 -15.73
N GLY A 24 8.84 -9.00 -16.95
CA GLY A 24 8.24 -9.54 -18.18
C GLY A 24 6.71 -9.43 -18.29
N VAL A 25 6.06 -8.69 -17.37
CA VAL A 25 4.58 -8.55 -17.34
C VAL A 25 4.22 -7.09 -17.11
N SER A 26 3.28 -6.58 -17.90
CA SER A 26 2.78 -5.22 -17.79
C SER A 26 1.67 -5.08 -16.75
N LEU A 27 1.45 -3.85 -16.27
CA LEU A 27 0.32 -3.55 -15.40
C LEU A 27 -1.03 -3.86 -16.08
N LYS A 28 -1.14 -3.70 -17.40
CA LYS A 28 -2.35 -4.02 -18.18
C LYS A 28 -2.66 -5.51 -18.13
N GLU A 29 -1.64 -6.37 -18.26
CA GLU A 29 -1.81 -7.82 -18.13
C GLU A 29 -2.22 -8.21 -16.71
N CYS A 30 -1.64 -7.57 -15.68
CA CYS A 30 -2.09 -7.75 -14.29
C CYS A 30 -3.58 -7.37 -14.11
N VAL A 31 -4.08 -6.32 -14.79
CA VAL A 31 -5.51 -5.97 -14.77
C VAL A 31 -6.37 -7.07 -15.39
N VAL A 32 -5.92 -7.71 -16.47
CA VAL A 32 -6.63 -8.84 -17.09
C VAL A 32 -6.71 -10.02 -16.10
N LEU A 33 -5.60 -10.35 -15.45
CA LEU A 33 -5.53 -11.43 -14.45
C LEU A 33 -6.41 -11.15 -13.23
N SER A 34 -6.39 -9.91 -12.72
CA SER A 34 -7.21 -9.51 -11.56
C SER A 34 -8.71 -9.64 -11.86
N ASN A 35 -9.16 -9.27 -13.07
CA ASN A 35 -10.55 -9.42 -13.49
C ASN A 35 -10.93 -10.90 -13.67
N LYS A 36 -10.03 -11.74 -14.18
CA LYS A 36 -10.25 -13.20 -14.28
C LYS A 36 -10.44 -13.82 -12.89
N LEU A 37 -9.59 -13.44 -11.93
CA LEU A 37 -9.72 -13.89 -10.54
C LEU A 37 -11.05 -13.42 -9.94
N ALA A 38 -11.41 -12.14 -10.10
CA ALA A 38 -12.64 -11.57 -9.54
C ALA A 38 -13.90 -12.31 -10.01
N ARG A 39 -13.99 -12.64 -11.31
CA ARG A 39 -15.09 -13.46 -11.86
C ARG A 39 -15.11 -14.87 -11.26
N THR A 40 -13.94 -15.48 -11.08
CA THR A 40 -13.83 -16.83 -10.52
C THR A 40 -14.23 -16.87 -9.05
N VAL A 41 -13.73 -15.92 -8.24
CA VAL A 41 -14.05 -15.80 -6.80
C VAL A 41 -15.53 -15.54 -6.60
N SER A 42 -16.11 -14.58 -7.32
CA SER A 42 -17.53 -14.27 -7.21
C SER A 42 -18.43 -15.44 -7.65
N SER A 43 -18.10 -16.11 -8.76
CA SER A 43 -18.92 -17.21 -9.28
C SER A 43 -18.84 -18.48 -8.43
N LYS A 44 -17.63 -18.90 -8.01
CA LYS A 44 -17.40 -20.14 -7.27
C LYS A 44 -17.64 -20.01 -5.77
N LEU A 45 -17.19 -18.91 -5.17
CA LEU A 45 -17.24 -18.73 -3.71
C LEU A 45 -18.40 -17.84 -3.26
N LYS A 46 -19.12 -17.21 -4.20
CA LYS A 46 -20.24 -16.28 -3.91
C LYS A 46 -19.83 -15.13 -2.99
N ILE A 47 -18.57 -14.72 -3.03
CA ILE A 47 -18.04 -13.58 -2.29
C ILE A 47 -18.21 -12.31 -3.13
N PRO A 48 -18.73 -11.20 -2.57
CA PRO A 48 -18.72 -9.90 -3.24
C PRO A 48 -17.30 -9.39 -3.46
N VAL A 49 -16.99 -8.98 -4.69
CA VAL A 49 -15.67 -8.49 -5.10
C VAL A 49 -15.73 -7.01 -5.48
N TYR A 50 -14.82 -6.21 -4.94
CA TYR A 50 -14.60 -4.83 -5.32
C TYR A 50 -13.28 -4.71 -6.09
N MET A 51 -13.32 -4.04 -7.24
CA MET A 51 -12.14 -3.78 -8.03
C MET A 51 -11.50 -2.44 -7.66
N TYR A 52 -10.17 -2.42 -7.50
CA TYR A 52 -9.44 -1.22 -7.07
C TYR A 52 -8.18 -0.93 -7.91
N GLU A 53 -7.56 0.24 -7.67
CA GLU A 53 -6.37 0.74 -8.35
C GLU A 53 -6.53 0.69 -9.88
N ALA A 54 -5.56 0.17 -10.62
CA ALA A 54 -5.62 0.10 -12.09
C ALA A 54 -6.75 -0.81 -12.61
N SER A 55 -7.36 -1.61 -11.74
CA SER A 55 -8.50 -2.46 -12.08
C SER A 55 -9.86 -1.85 -11.70
N ALA A 56 -9.88 -0.70 -11.02
CA ALA A 56 -11.10 -0.06 -10.57
C ALA A 56 -12.05 0.21 -11.74
N LYS A 57 -13.33 -0.12 -11.55
CA LYS A 57 -14.39 0.17 -12.54
C LYS A 57 -14.98 1.56 -12.39
N ARG A 58 -14.67 2.22 -11.27
CA ARG A 58 -15.18 3.54 -10.90
C ARG A 58 -14.07 4.34 -10.22
N ASN A 59 -14.08 5.65 -10.43
CA ASN A 59 -13.05 6.54 -9.90
C ASN A 59 -13.05 6.58 -8.36
N ASP A 60 -14.20 6.44 -7.73
CA ASP A 60 -14.38 6.40 -6.27
C ASP A 60 -13.87 5.10 -5.61
N ARG A 61 -13.32 4.16 -6.41
CA ARG A 61 -12.77 2.88 -5.94
C ARG A 61 -11.29 2.69 -6.24
N ILE A 62 -10.65 3.69 -6.84
CA ILE A 62 -9.21 3.62 -7.13
C ILE A 62 -8.42 3.40 -5.83
N ASN A 63 -8.74 4.16 -4.78
CA ASN A 63 -8.06 4.04 -3.50
C ASN A 63 -8.72 2.98 -2.60
N LEU A 64 -7.91 2.03 -2.13
CA LEU A 64 -8.34 0.97 -1.21
C LEU A 64 -9.03 1.50 0.06
N ALA A 65 -8.62 2.66 0.58
CA ALA A 65 -9.23 3.24 1.78
C ALA A 65 -10.70 3.63 1.55
N ASP A 66 -11.05 4.10 0.36
CA ASP A 66 -12.41 4.50 0.01
C ASP A 66 -13.33 3.28 -0.12
N VAL A 67 -12.81 2.21 -0.73
CA VAL A 67 -13.51 0.92 -0.81
C VAL A 67 -13.79 0.38 0.60
N ARG A 68 -12.80 0.43 1.50
CA ARG A 68 -12.90 -0.08 2.89
C ARG A 68 -13.53 0.89 3.89
N LYS A 69 -14.04 2.04 3.45
CA LYS A 69 -14.70 3.00 4.34
C LYS A 69 -15.85 2.32 5.10
N GLY A 70 -15.91 2.52 6.42
CA GLY A 70 -16.87 1.85 7.29
C GLY A 70 -16.54 0.39 7.64
N GLU A 71 -15.43 -0.14 7.12
CA GLU A 71 -14.94 -1.50 7.37
C GLU A 71 -16.00 -2.59 7.12
N TYR A 72 -15.83 -3.77 7.72
CA TYR A 72 -16.76 -4.88 7.60
C TYR A 72 -18.17 -4.52 8.10
N GLU A 73 -18.26 -3.85 9.26
CA GLU A 73 -19.52 -3.54 9.94
C GLU A 73 -20.38 -2.58 9.13
N GLY A 74 -19.80 -1.47 8.65
CA GLY A 74 -20.51 -0.49 7.83
C GLY A 74 -20.86 -1.04 6.45
N LEU A 75 -19.91 -1.70 5.78
CA LEU A 75 -20.16 -2.24 4.44
C LEU A 75 -21.25 -3.33 4.46
N LYS A 76 -21.35 -4.12 5.53
CA LYS A 76 -22.40 -5.15 5.67
C LYS A 76 -23.81 -4.57 5.59
N ILE A 77 -24.02 -3.35 6.07
CA ILE A 77 -25.33 -2.68 6.03
C ILE A 77 -25.54 -2.02 4.66
N GLU A 78 -24.51 -1.35 4.15
CA GLU A 78 -24.62 -0.54 2.93
C GLU A 78 -24.68 -1.38 1.65
N ILE A 79 -24.04 -2.55 1.61
CA ILE A 79 -23.92 -3.36 0.38
C ILE A 79 -25.28 -3.77 -0.19
N GLU A 80 -26.29 -4.00 0.66
CA GLU A 80 -27.61 -4.48 0.25
C GLU A 80 -28.51 -3.33 -0.25
N SER A 81 -28.35 -2.12 0.30
CA SER A 81 -29.29 -1.01 0.11
C SER A 81 -28.72 0.19 -0.66
N ASN A 82 -27.40 0.44 -0.58
CA ASN A 82 -26.77 1.61 -1.18
C ASN A 82 -26.22 1.28 -2.59
N PRO A 83 -26.77 1.88 -3.67
CA PRO A 83 -26.32 1.62 -5.04
C PRO A 83 -24.82 1.90 -5.27
N SER A 84 -24.27 2.92 -4.60
CA SER A 84 -22.84 3.28 -4.71
C SER A 84 -21.90 2.22 -4.11
N ARG A 85 -22.43 1.36 -3.24
CA ARG A 85 -21.67 0.35 -2.48
C ARG A 85 -21.85 -1.07 -3.01
N LYS A 86 -22.57 -1.25 -4.12
CA LYS A 86 -22.69 -2.55 -4.80
C LYS A 86 -21.32 -3.05 -5.29
N PRO A 87 -21.00 -4.35 -5.13
CA PRO A 87 -19.73 -4.89 -5.61
C PRO A 87 -19.66 -4.87 -7.14
N ASP A 88 -18.44 -4.95 -7.67
CA ASP A 88 -18.22 -5.03 -9.12
C ASP A 88 -18.52 -6.44 -9.65
N TYR A 89 -18.35 -7.47 -8.83
CA TYR A 89 -18.73 -8.85 -9.13
C TYR A 89 -19.35 -9.55 -7.91
N GLY A 90 -20.25 -10.49 -8.15
CA GLY A 90 -20.87 -11.31 -7.10
C GLY A 90 -22.13 -10.67 -6.49
N PRO A 91 -22.67 -11.27 -5.42
CA PRO A 91 -23.92 -10.83 -4.82
C PRO A 91 -23.74 -9.50 -4.06
N SER A 92 -24.74 -8.63 -4.06
CA SER A 92 -24.78 -7.41 -3.23
C SER A 92 -25.06 -7.72 -1.75
N LYS A 93 -24.33 -8.68 -1.17
CA LYS A 93 -24.46 -9.16 0.20
C LYS A 93 -23.14 -9.70 0.69
N MET A 94 -22.75 -9.36 1.93
CA MET A 94 -21.52 -9.88 2.53
C MET A 94 -21.57 -11.40 2.67
N HIS A 95 -20.46 -12.08 2.35
CA HIS A 95 -20.36 -13.51 2.60
C HIS A 95 -20.38 -13.79 4.12
N PRO A 96 -21.20 -14.73 4.64
CA PRO A 96 -21.42 -14.89 6.08
C PRO A 96 -20.15 -15.13 6.91
N THR A 97 -19.17 -15.83 6.36
CA THR A 97 -17.91 -16.15 7.03
C THR A 97 -16.74 -15.30 6.55
N ALA A 98 -16.75 -14.94 5.26
CA ALA A 98 -15.59 -14.37 4.55
C ALA A 98 -15.68 -12.85 4.37
N GLY A 99 -16.87 -12.24 4.43
CA GLY A 99 -17.05 -10.81 4.15
C GLY A 99 -17.00 -10.48 2.65
N ALA A 100 -16.29 -9.41 2.31
CA ALA A 100 -16.02 -8.98 0.94
C ALA A 100 -14.52 -9.02 0.65
N ILE A 101 -14.15 -9.03 -0.63
CA ILE A 101 -12.74 -9.04 -1.05
C ILE A 101 -12.48 -7.89 -2.01
N VAL A 102 -11.33 -7.23 -1.85
CA VAL A 102 -10.84 -6.26 -2.83
C VAL A 102 -9.81 -6.93 -3.73
N ILE A 103 -9.97 -6.84 -5.04
CA ILE A 103 -9.05 -7.44 -6.01
C ILE A 103 -8.64 -6.37 -7.02
N GLY A 104 -7.38 -6.31 -7.39
CA GLY A 104 -6.97 -5.36 -8.43
C GLY A 104 -5.51 -5.48 -8.78
N ALA A 105 -5.09 -4.60 -9.68
CA ALA A 105 -3.73 -4.52 -10.15
C ALA A 105 -3.16 -3.15 -9.80
N ARG A 106 -1.89 -3.11 -9.37
CA ARG A 106 -1.21 -1.87 -9.00
C ARG A 106 0.28 -1.99 -9.25
N LYS A 107 0.96 -0.85 -9.25
CA LYS A 107 2.42 -0.81 -9.19
C LYS A 107 2.93 -1.45 -7.88
N TYR A 108 4.22 -1.79 -7.89
CA TYR A 108 4.88 -2.30 -6.69
C TYR A 108 4.82 -1.27 -5.58
N LEU A 109 4.47 -1.72 -4.38
CA LEU A 109 4.34 -0.88 -3.20
C LEU A 109 5.46 -1.27 -2.25
N ILE A 110 6.29 -0.30 -1.87
CA ILE A 110 7.32 -0.49 -0.86
C ILE A 110 6.73 -0.08 0.48
N ALA A 111 6.61 -1.03 1.41
CA ALA A 111 6.27 -0.75 2.79
C ALA A 111 7.57 -0.39 3.53
N TYR A 112 7.65 0.83 4.03
CA TYR A 112 8.85 1.36 4.67
C TYR A 112 8.45 2.07 5.96
N ASN A 113 9.16 1.84 7.04
CA ASN A 113 8.89 2.44 8.34
C ASN A 113 10.14 3.17 8.83
N VAL A 114 9.95 4.31 9.51
CA VAL A 114 11.04 5.07 10.14
C VAL A 114 10.69 5.32 11.61
N ASN A 115 11.53 4.84 12.51
CA ASN A 115 11.41 5.06 13.95
C ASN A 115 12.16 6.33 14.33
N LEU A 116 11.47 7.27 14.95
CA LEU A 116 12.06 8.46 15.53
C LEU A 116 12.63 8.15 16.91
N ASP A 117 13.70 8.85 17.30
CA ASP A 117 14.30 8.75 18.64
C ASP A 117 13.50 9.57 19.67
N THR A 118 12.20 9.26 19.76
CA THR A 118 11.25 9.85 20.69
C THR A 118 10.08 8.90 20.89
N LYS A 119 9.38 9.04 22.02
CA LYS A 119 8.12 8.33 22.29
C LYS A 119 6.89 9.16 21.93
N ASP A 120 7.08 10.41 21.54
CA ASP A 120 5.99 11.33 21.21
C ASP A 120 5.41 11.05 19.82
N ILE A 121 4.28 10.35 19.80
CA ILE A 121 3.53 10.03 18.59
C ILE A 121 3.04 11.28 17.85
N LYS A 122 2.88 12.43 18.52
CA LYS A 122 2.43 13.67 17.86
C LYS A 122 3.42 14.10 16.79
N ILE A 123 4.72 13.99 17.08
CA ILE A 123 5.79 14.31 16.13
C ILE A 123 5.69 13.38 14.91
N ALA A 124 5.55 12.07 15.12
CA ALA A 124 5.39 11.13 13.99
C ALA A 124 4.14 11.42 13.14
N LYS A 125 3.02 11.79 13.77
CA LYS A 125 1.78 12.16 13.07
C LYS A 125 1.95 13.44 12.25
N GLU A 126 2.63 14.45 12.79
CA GLU A 126 2.93 15.69 12.09
C GLU A 126 3.84 15.46 10.89
N ILE A 127 4.95 14.73 11.06
CA ILE A 127 5.86 14.40 9.96
C ILE A 127 5.14 13.57 8.89
N ALA A 128 4.36 12.56 9.29
CA ALA A 128 3.54 11.76 8.36
C ALA A 128 2.55 12.63 7.57
N GLY A 129 2.00 13.69 8.16
CA GLY A 129 1.19 14.70 7.48
C GLY A 129 1.98 15.50 6.45
N LYS A 130 3.19 15.95 6.80
CA LYS A 130 4.04 16.72 5.89
C LYS A 130 4.53 15.94 4.67
N ILE A 131 4.73 14.63 4.79
CA ILE A 131 5.31 13.82 3.70
C ILE A 131 4.29 13.11 2.82
N ARG A 132 3.03 12.93 3.25
CA ARG A 132 2.05 12.15 2.48
C ARG A 132 1.41 12.97 1.36
N GLU A 133 1.20 12.32 0.23
CA GLU A 133 0.68 12.95 -1.00
C GLU A 133 -0.66 13.66 -0.78
N LYS A 134 -1.58 13.03 -0.02
CA LYS A 134 -2.93 13.58 0.20
C LYS A 134 -2.94 14.96 0.91
N ASP A 135 -1.83 15.33 1.55
CA ASP A 135 -1.65 16.61 2.25
C ASP A 135 -0.69 17.54 1.47
N GLY A 136 -0.36 17.23 0.22
CA GLY A 136 0.58 18.00 -0.61
C GLY A 136 2.05 17.62 -0.42
N GLY A 137 2.33 16.47 0.20
CA GLY A 137 3.67 15.94 0.38
C GLY A 137 4.23 15.25 -0.87
N LEU A 138 5.00 14.18 -0.66
CA LEU A 138 5.70 13.46 -1.71
C LEU A 138 4.73 12.65 -2.59
N PRO A 139 4.83 12.72 -3.94
CA PRO A 139 3.98 11.94 -4.83
C PRO A 139 4.13 10.42 -4.62
N GLY A 140 3.02 9.69 -4.59
CA GLY A 140 3.03 8.24 -4.38
C GLY A 140 3.33 7.81 -2.94
N VAL A 141 3.34 8.71 -1.96
CA VAL A 141 3.57 8.38 -0.55
C VAL A 141 2.28 8.45 0.26
N LYS A 142 1.88 7.32 0.86
CA LYS A 142 0.85 7.26 1.91
C LYS A 142 1.55 7.03 3.24
N ALA A 143 1.36 7.91 4.22
CA ALA A 143 2.04 7.81 5.53
C ALA A 143 1.10 8.05 6.72
N LEU A 144 1.38 7.36 7.82
CA LEU A 144 0.69 7.48 9.12
C LEU A 144 1.70 7.42 10.26
N GLY A 145 1.37 8.07 11.38
CA GLY A 145 2.17 8.06 12.61
C GLY A 145 1.59 7.10 13.66
N PHE A 146 2.41 6.16 14.13
CA PHE A 146 2.05 5.14 15.12
C PHE A 146 3.00 5.14 16.32
N LYS A 147 2.61 4.44 17.38
CA LYS A 147 3.50 4.09 18.49
C LYS A 147 3.78 2.59 18.42
N VAL A 148 5.03 2.21 18.16
CA VAL A 148 5.44 0.81 17.95
C VAL A 148 6.73 0.57 18.72
N GLY A 149 6.80 -0.52 19.50
CA GLY A 149 8.01 -0.89 20.24
C GLY A 149 8.51 0.18 21.22
N GLY A 150 7.62 1.05 21.70
CA GLY A 150 7.98 2.16 22.58
C GLY A 150 8.48 3.43 21.87
N TYR A 151 8.57 3.44 20.53
CA TYR A 151 8.99 4.58 19.72
C TYR A 151 7.82 5.18 18.93
N ALA A 152 7.96 6.46 18.57
CA ALA A 152 7.13 7.10 17.58
C ALA A 152 7.62 6.68 16.17
N GLN A 153 6.75 6.04 15.40
CA GLN A 153 7.08 5.48 14.09
C GLN A 153 6.26 6.18 13.00
N ILE A 154 6.91 6.51 11.90
CA ILE A 154 6.26 6.91 10.66
C ILE A 154 6.20 5.66 9.78
N SER A 155 5.01 5.11 9.60
CA SER A 155 4.78 4.00 8.68
C SER A 155 4.30 4.53 7.35
N MET A 156 4.91 4.07 6.25
CA MET A 156 4.56 4.53 4.92
C MET A 156 4.47 3.40 3.89
N ASN A 157 3.58 3.62 2.93
CA ASN A 157 3.50 2.86 1.70
C ASN A 157 3.87 3.79 0.55
N LEU A 158 4.99 3.51 -0.12
CA LEU A 158 5.35 4.13 -1.38
C LEU A 158 4.67 3.36 -2.50
N VAL A 159 3.51 3.82 -2.95
CA VAL A 159 2.65 3.13 -3.93
C VAL A 159 3.15 3.27 -5.37
N ASP A 160 4.08 4.19 -5.60
CA ASP A 160 4.77 4.36 -6.87
C ASP A 160 6.23 4.78 -6.60
N PHE A 161 7.09 3.78 -6.36
CA PHE A 161 8.48 4.04 -6.02
C PHE A 161 9.25 4.74 -7.14
N GLU A 162 8.77 4.67 -8.39
CA GLU A 162 9.32 5.38 -9.55
C GLU A 162 9.21 6.90 -9.37
N LYS A 163 8.12 7.39 -8.78
CA LYS A 163 7.90 8.82 -8.51
C LYS A 163 8.62 9.32 -7.26
N THR A 164 8.57 8.55 -6.18
CA THR A 164 9.30 8.84 -4.94
C THR A 164 9.85 7.54 -4.40
N ASN A 165 11.17 7.44 -4.35
CA ASN A 165 11.83 6.24 -3.85
C ASN A 165 11.99 6.29 -2.32
N PHE A 166 12.22 5.13 -1.68
CA PHE A 166 12.28 5.04 -0.22
C PHE A 166 13.41 5.90 0.40
N ASP A 167 14.54 6.06 -0.29
CA ASP A 167 15.65 6.91 0.15
C ASP A 167 15.29 8.40 0.13
N GLU A 168 14.44 8.82 -0.81
CA GLU A 168 13.95 10.19 -0.90
C GLU A 168 12.99 10.50 0.25
N ALA A 169 12.07 9.57 0.53
CA ALA A 169 11.15 9.68 1.65
C ALA A 169 11.91 9.70 3.00
N TYR A 170 12.95 8.86 3.15
CA TYR A 170 13.81 8.87 4.32
C TYR A 170 14.48 10.24 4.53
N ARG A 171 15.09 10.82 3.48
CA ARG A 171 15.75 12.12 3.56
C ARG A 171 14.77 13.24 3.90
N GLU A 172 13.53 13.16 3.39
CA GLU A 172 12.51 14.15 3.73
C GLU A 172 12.08 14.03 5.20
N ILE A 173 11.91 12.82 5.72
CA ILE A 173 11.70 12.61 7.16
C ILE A 173 12.87 13.17 7.96
N GLU A 174 14.12 12.93 7.54
CA GLU A 174 15.29 13.42 8.26
C GLU A 174 15.30 14.96 8.37
N LYS A 175 14.91 15.68 7.31
CA LYS A 175 14.76 17.14 7.35
C LYS A 175 13.70 17.57 8.37
N TRP A 176 12.55 16.90 8.42
CA TRP A 176 11.50 17.23 9.39
C TRP A 176 11.89 16.85 10.82
N ALA A 177 12.48 15.67 11.03
CA ALA A 177 12.98 15.22 12.33
C ALA A 177 13.98 16.24 12.91
N LYS A 178 14.89 16.77 12.08
CA LYS A 178 15.79 17.87 12.46
C LYS A 178 15.05 19.14 12.91
N LYS A 179 13.99 19.55 12.20
CA LYS A 179 13.15 20.71 12.61
C LYS A 179 12.45 20.49 13.96
N PHE A 180 12.06 19.25 14.24
CA PHE A 180 11.48 18.86 15.53
C PHE A 180 12.53 18.53 16.61
N LYS A 181 13.83 18.69 16.32
CA LYS A 181 14.95 18.36 17.22
C LYS A 181 14.90 16.91 17.73
N VAL A 182 14.46 15.98 16.89
CA VAL A 182 14.47 14.53 17.16
C VAL A 182 15.37 13.80 16.17
N GLY A 183 16.04 12.75 16.64
CA GLY A 183 16.81 11.86 15.78
C GLY A 183 15.94 10.83 15.06
N ILE A 184 16.53 10.11 14.12
CA ILE A 184 15.99 8.86 13.59
C ILE A 184 16.73 7.73 14.29
N LYS A 185 15.99 6.82 14.93
CA LYS A 185 16.56 5.69 15.66
C LYS A 185 16.89 4.52 14.72
N SER A 186 15.97 4.22 13.81
CA SER A 186 16.11 3.14 12.83
C SER A 186 15.08 3.29 11.71
N SER A 187 15.24 2.51 10.65
CA SER A 187 14.22 2.31 9.62
C SER A 187 14.14 0.84 9.23
N GLU A 188 13.03 0.47 8.61
CA GLU A 188 12.71 -0.91 8.27
C GLU A 188 12.00 -0.95 6.92
N VAL A 189 12.49 -1.80 6.01
CA VAL A 189 11.73 -2.22 4.83
C VAL A 189 10.92 -3.44 5.24
N TYR A 190 9.59 -3.36 5.12
CA TYR A 190 8.71 -4.46 5.47
C TYR A 190 8.43 -5.33 4.24
N GLY A 191 8.85 -6.59 4.28
CA GLY A 191 8.71 -7.52 3.18
C GLY A 191 9.82 -7.37 2.13
N MET A 192 9.44 -7.41 0.85
CA MET A 192 10.38 -7.36 -0.28
C MET A 192 10.39 -5.97 -0.92
N ILE A 193 11.49 -5.66 -1.61
CA ILE A 193 11.67 -4.42 -2.35
C ILE A 193 12.18 -4.71 -3.77
N PRO A 194 11.77 -3.94 -4.80
CA PRO A 194 12.32 -4.10 -6.14
C PRO A 194 13.80 -3.77 -6.16
N MET A 195 14.62 -4.57 -6.84
CA MET A 195 16.05 -4.30 -7.05
C MET A 195 16.30 -2.90 -7.63
N GLU A 196 15.44 -2.45 -8.56
CA GLU A 196 15.58 -1.12 -9.17
C GLU A 196 15.45 0.02 -8.13
N ALA A 197 14.67 -0.18 -7.06
CA ALA A 197 14.59 0.79 -5.97
C ALA A 197 15.93 0.93 -5.23
N LEU A 198 16.64 -0.18 -5.00
CA LEU A 198 17.98 -0.18 -4.38
C LEU A 198 19.01 0.48 -5.31
N VAL A 199 19.00 0.12 -6.59
CA VAL A 199 19.90 0.72 -7.61
C VAL A 199 19.73 2.23 -7.66
N ARG A 200 18.49 2.72 -7.64
CA ARG A 200 18.20 4.16 -7.63
C ARG A 200 18.69 4.85 -6.36
N ALA A 201 18.53 4.22 -5.20
CA ALA A 201 19.06 4.76 -3.94
C ALA A 201 20.59 4.86 -3.97
N VAL A 202 21.30 3.86 -4.50
CA VAL A 202 22.77 3.87 -4.67
C VAL A 202 23.20 4.96 -5.65
N LYS A 203 22.57 5.03 -6.84
CA LYS A 203 22.81 6.08 -7.85
C LYS A 203 22.72 7.47 -7.23
N LYS A 204 21.63 7.74 -6.50
CA LYS A 204 21.35 9.05 -5.93
C LYS A 204 22.24 9.38 -4.74
N SER A 205 22.56 8.41 -3.88
CA SER A 205 23.38 8.61 -2.69
C SER A 205 24.85 8.85 -3.02
N PHE A 206 25.39 8.08 -3.97
CA PHE A 206 26.82 8.13 -4.30
C PHE A 206 27.11 8.86 -5.62
N LYS A 207 26.11 9.49 -6.24
CA LYS A 207 26.22 10.15 -7.55
C LYS A 207 26.77 9.22 -8.64
N ALA A 208 26.55 7.92 -8.49
CA ALA A 208 27.06 6.88 -9.39
C ALA A 208 26.19 6.80 -10.65
N LYS A 209 26.31 7.80 -11.54
CA LYS A 209 25.42 7.97 -12.72
C LYS A 209 25.32 6.72 -13.60
N GLY A 210 26.44 6.01 -13.78
CA GLY A 210 26.51 4.80 -14.62
C GLY A 210 26.12 3.50 -13.93
N PHE A 211 25.87 3.51 -12.60
CA PHE A 211 25.47 2.29 -11.90
C PHE A 211 24.18 1.72 -12.50
N SER A 212 23.94 0.42 -12.51
CA SER A 212 22.68 -0.15 -12.99
C SER A 212 22.45 -1.52 -12.38
N SER A 213 21.23 -2.06 -12.55
CA SER A 213 20.93 -3.41 -12.09
C SER A 213 21.79 -4.48 -12.78
N GLU A 214 22.32 -4.22 -13.98
CA GLU A 214 23.25 -5.11 -14.69
C GLU A 214 24.60 -5.33 -13.97
N GLN A 215 24.93 -4.45 -13.03
CA GLN A 215 26.14 -4.50 -12.21
C GLN A 215 25.89 -5.11 -10.82
N VAL A 216 24.67 -5.58 -10.55
CA VAL A 216 24.34 -6.35 -9.34
C VAL A 216 24.66 -7.81 -9.61
N LEU A 217 25.67 -8.35 -8.91
CA LEU A 217 26.19 -9.70 -9.14
C LEU A 217 25.08 -10.76 -9.09
N GLU A 218 24.23 -10.70 -8.08
CA GLU A 218 23.15 -11.67 -7.87
C GLU A 218 22.15 -11.66 -9.02
N LYS A 219 21.92 -10.52 -9.70
CA LYS A 219 21.06 -10.49 -10.90
C LYS A 219 21.59 -11.40 -11.99
N ARG A 220 22.90 -11.40 -12.22
CA ARG A 220 23.59 -12.24 -13.21
C ARG A 220 23.60 -13.72 -12.87
N LEU A 221 23.45 -14.07 -11.59
CA LEU A 221 23.41 -15.45 -11.14
C LEU A 221 22.03 -16.11 -11.37
N TYR A 222 20.98 -15.30 -11.48
CA TYR A 222 19.60 -15.77 -11.66
C TYR A 222 19.08 -15.63 -13.11
N GLU A 223 19.86 -15.04 -14.00
CA GLU A 223 19.63 -14.97 -15.46
C GLU A 223 20.24 -16.18 -16.17
#